data_AF-A0A392T750-F1
#
_entry.id   AF-A0A392T750-F1
#
_cell.length_a   1.000
_cell.length_b   1.000
_cell.length_c   1.000
_cell.angle_alpha   90.00
_cell.angle_beta   90.00
_cell.angle_gamma   90.00
#
_symmetry.space_group_name_H-M   'P 1'
#
loop_
_entity.id
_entity.type
_entity.pdbx_description
1 polymer ?
#
loop_
_entity_poly.entity_id
_entity_poly.type
_entity_poly.pdbx_seq_one_letter_code
_entity_poly.pdbx_strand_id
1 'polypeptide(L)' 'MWEDWNRAQRNNKQSSKPRTYADQQRWLPPRHGWLKCNVDTGFSNNGRITSGGWCIRDEMG' A
#
# COMPACT_ATOMS: atom_id res chain seq x y z
N MET A 1 -3.72 7.55 14.07
CA MET A 1 -3.99 6.90 12.77
C MET A 1 -3.97 7.87 11.59
N TRP A 2 -4.91 8.81 11.42
CA TRP A 2 -4.83 9.79 10.31
C TRP A 2 -3.58 10.69 10.39
N GLU A 3 -3.27 11.21 11.58
CA GLU A 3 -2.08 12.07 11.76
C GLU A 3 -0.77 11.32 11.52
N ASP A 4 -0.70 10.05 11.94
CA ASP A 4 0.47 9.19 11.68
C ASP A 4 0.63 8.90 10.19
N TRP A 5 -0.47 8.63 9.49
CA TRP A 5 -0.47 8.44 8.04
C TRP A 5 -0.05 9.74 7.31
N ASN A 6 -0.60 10.88 7.70
CA ASN A 6 -0.25 12.19 7.15
C ASN A 6 1.24 12.54 7.40
N ARG A 7 1.77 12.20 8.59
CA ARG A 7 3.19 12.35 8.93
C ARG A 7 4.09 11.46 8.06
N ALA A 8 3.71 10.20 7.85
CA ALA A 8 4.44 9.29 6.97
C ALA A 8 4.48 9.77 5.50
N GLN A 9 3.38 10.33 4.99
CA GLN A 9 3.32 10.90 3.64
C GLN A 9 4.22 12.14 3.47
N ARG A 10 4.28 13.03 4.47
CA ARG A 10 5.12 14.23 4.44
C ARG A 10 6.61 13.90 4.42
N ASN A 11 7.04 12.90 5.19
CA ASN A 11 8.43 12.43 5.21
C ASN A 11 8.88 11.85 3.86
N ASN A 12 7.95 11.25 3.10
CA ASN A 12 8.23 10.71 1.77
C ASN A 12 8.43 11.83 0.72
N LYS A 13 7.74 12.97 0.87
CA LYS A 13 7.84 14.13 -0.05
C LYS A 13 9.14 14.92 0.10
N GLN A 14 9.73 14.96 1.30
CA GLN A 14 10.95 15.72 1.58
C GLN A 14 12.23 14.98 1.13
N SER A 15 12.10 13.70 0.77
CA SER A 15 13.17 12.85 0.25
C SER A 15 13.19 12.88 -1.29
N SER A 16 13.31 14.06 -1.90
CA SER A 16 13.44 14.20 -3.35
C SER A 16 14.87 13.84 -3.81
N LYS A 17 15.30 12.60 -3.56
CA LYS A 17 16.34 11.99 -4.38
C LYS A 17 15.65 11.48 -5.64
N PRO A 18 16.21 11.69 -6.85
CA PRO A 18 15.69 11.03 -8.04
C PRO A 18 15.77 9.53 -7.76
N ARG A 19 14.61 8.88 -7.59
CA ARG A 19 14.55 7.42 -7.61
C ARG A 19 14.99 7.02 -9.00
N THR A 20 16.27 6.69 -9.18
CA THR A 20 16.72 5.79 -10.25
C THR A 20 15.73 4.64 -10.20
N TYR A 21 14.85 4.56 -11.21
CA TYR A 21 13.80 3.55 -11.40
C TYR A 21 13.96 2.40 -10.42
N ALA A 22 13.49 2.59 -9.18
CA ALA A 22 13.48 1.51 -8.23
C ALA A 22 12.45 0.61 -8.88
N ASP A 23 12.92 -0.51 -9.45
CA ASP A 23 12.13 -1.52 -10.15
C ASP A 23 10.72 -1.40 -9.62
N GLN A 24 9.78 -0.89 -10.44
CA GLN A 24 8.39 -0.86 -10.04
C GLN A 24 8.11 -2.27 -9.58
N GLN A 25 7.98 -2.48 -8.26
CA GLN A 25 7.92 -3.82 -7.71
C GLN A 25 6.64 -4.41 -8.24
N ARG A 26 6.77 -5.10 -9.38
CA ARG A 26 5.65 -5.65 -10.09
C ARG A 26 5.10 -6.72 -9.19
N TRP A 27 3.80 -6.73 -9.02
CA TRP A 27 3.16 -7.80 -8.29
C TRP A 27 3.54 -9.13 -8.94
N LEU A 28 4.11 -10.03 -8.13
CA LEU A 28 4.37 -11.41 -8.51
C LEU A 28 3.34 -12.31 -7.82
N PRO A 29 2.82 -13.35 -8.48
CA PRO A 29 1.93 -14.30 -7.83
C PRO A 29 2.62 -15.01 -6.65
N PRO A 30 1.85 -15.50 -5.66
CA PRO A 30 2.40 -16.38 -4.63
C PRO A 30 2.96 -17.68 -5.25
N ARG A 31 3.73 -18.42 -4.46
CA ARG A 31 4.16 -19.77 -4.84
C ARG A 31 2.93 -20.69 -4.90
N HIS A 32 2.94 -21.70 -5.76
CA HIS A 32 1.84 -22.66 -5.86
C HIS A 32 1.45 -23.23 -4.49
N GLY A 33 0.15 -23.18 -4.16
CA GLY A 33 -0.40 -23.60 -2.87
C GLY A 33 -0.26 -22.57 -1.74
N TRP A 34 0.25 -21.36 -2.02
CA TRP A 34 0.28 -20.24 -1.08
C TRP A 34 -0.76 -19.19 -1.45
N LEU A 35 -1.29 -18.52 -0.43
CA LEU A 35 -2.17 -17.38 -0.59
C LEU A 35 -1.43 -16.09 -0.27
N LYS A 36 -1.69 -15.04 -1.05
CA LYS A 36 -1.23 -13.67 -0.78
C LYS A 36 -2.42 -12.80 -0.42
N CYS A 37 -2.34 -12.12 0.72
CA CYS A 37 -3.31 -11.10 1.11
C CYS A 37 -2.76 -9.72 0.78
N ASN A 38 -3.48 -8.95 -0.03
CA ASN A 38 -3.26 -7.52 -0.17
C ASN A 38 -4.23 -6.79 0.73
N VAL A 39 -3.72 -5.85 1.53
CA VAL A 39 -4.52 -5.03 2.44
C VAL A 39 -4.34 -3.56 2.07
N ASP A 40 -5.42 -2.81 2.13
CA ASP A 40 -5.40 -1.36 1.97
C ASP A 40 -6.26 -0.69 3.03
N THR A 41 -6.00 0.59 3.24
CA THR A 41 -6.81 1.44 4.09
C THR A 41 -6.95 2.83 3.48
N GLY A 42 -8.17 3.33 3.49
CA GLY A 42 -8.52 4.68 3.05
C GLY A 42 -8.87 5.54 4.26
N PHE A 43 -8.39 6.79 4.25
CA PHE A 43 -8.74 7.77 5.27
C PHE A 43 -9.30 9.03 4.60
N SER A 44 -10.47 9.48 5.05
CA SER A 44 -11.10 10.73 4.57
C SER A 44 -11.05 11.82 5.65
N ASN A 45 -10.50 12.98 5.27
CA ASN A 45 -10.34 14.12 6.17
C ASN A 45 -11.68 14.83 6.49
N ASN A 46 -12.71 14.64 5.65
CA ASN A 46 -13.94 15.42 5.68
C ASN A 46 -15.07 14.75 6.46
N GLY A 47 -14.81 13.59 7.06
CA GLY A 47 -15.80 12.96 7.93
C GLY A 47 -15.33 11.59 8.36
N ARG A 48 -14.43 11.54 9.38
CA ARG A 48 -14.10 10.41 10.29
C ARG A 48 -14.02 8.97 9.74
N ILE A 49 -14.09 8.77 8.43
CA ILE A 49 -14.21 7.46 7.81
C ILE A 49 -12.81 6.95 7.59
N THR A 50 -12.54 5.86 8.30
CA THR A 50 -11.46 4.93 7.98
C THR A 50 -12.11 3.75 7.28
N SER A 51 -11.75 3.51 6.03
CA SER A 51 -12.13 2.30 5.30
C SER A 51 -10.94 1.35 5.26
N GLY A 52 -11.24 0.06 5.14
CA GLY A 52 -10.25 -0.98 4.92
C GLY A 52 -10.74 -1.92 3.83
N GLY A 53 -9.83 -2.32 2.96
CA GLY A 53 -10.05 -3.33 1.94
C GLY A 53 -9.01 -4.43 2.06
N TRP A 54 -9.41 -5.65 1.71
CA TRP A 54 -8.44 -6.71 1.49
C TRP A 54 -8.88 -7.63 0.37
N CYS A 55 -7.91 -8.24 -0.31
CA CYS A 55 -8.14 -9.32 -1.25
C CYS A 55 -7.13 -10.45 -1.01
N ILE A 56 -7.61 -11.69 -1.06
CA ILE A 56 -6.77 -12.87 -1.08
C ILE A 56 -6.68 -13.36 -2.52
N ARG A 57 -5.47 -13.72 -2.92
CA ARG A 57 -5.12 -14.21 -4.25
C ARG A 57 -4.28 -15.47 -4.13
N ASP A 58 -4.54 -16.44 -4.98
CA ASP A 58 -3.65 -17.57 -5.22
C ASP A 58 -2.72 -17.27 -6.40
N GLU A 59 -2.05 -18.29 -6.95
CA GLU A 59 -1.18 -18.13 -8.11
C GLU A 59 -1.89 -17.76 -9.42
N MET A 60 -3.22 -17.95 -9.50
CA MET A 60 -4.04 -17.59 -10.67
C MET A 60 -4.56 -16.16 -10.60
N GLY A 61 -4.59 -15.57 -9.41
CA GLY A 61 -4.72 -14.13 -9.18
C GLY A 61 -6.05 -13.66 -8.63
#